data_AF-A0A9W6WLV2-F1
#
_entry.id   AF-A0A9W6WLV2-F1
#
_cell.length_a   1.000
_cell.length_b   1.000
_cell.length_c   1.000
_cell.angle_alpha   90.00
_cell.angle_beta   90.00
_cell.angle_gamma   90.00
#
_symmetry.space_group_name_H-M   'P 1'
#
loop_
_entity.id
_entity.type
_entity.pdbx_description
1 polymer ?
#
loop_
_entity_poly.entity_id
_entity_poly.type
_entity_poly.pdbx_seq_one_letter_code
_entity_poly.pdbx_strand_id
1 'polypeptide(L)'
;MPSNQKLFERRTAWTFIWALLWKNWLLKMRHPIASTSEVMVPAVFILLLSVMKGLTITVNVSSGWGDTDTSPSDDTIGTSYNLFQTTGQTIGWVDTDLPKFALHETSMTGILSLGLQSINDAIRLEELSTADQAACSTGVIASGLVDSNTSSTYRVPKACAEKVSPYKIAIAPDNTFTRKYLLKQWKKNVVPAHEFGKLVK
;
A
#
# COMPACT_ATOMS: atom_id res chain seq x y z
N MET A 1 -51.63 -13.73 -55.17
CA MET A 1 -52.43 -13.63 -53.92
C MET A 1 -51.70 -14.27 -52.72
N PRO A 2 -50.68 -13.64 -52.10
CA PRO A 2 -49.94 -14.22 -50.97
C PRO A 2 -50.14 -13.54 -49.59
N SER A 3 -50.93 -12.45 -49.49
CA SER A 3 -51.07 -11.66 -48.25
C SER A 3 -51.97 -12.31 -47.20
N ASN A 4 -53.06 -12.97 -47.63
CA ASN A 4 -54.04 -13.55 -46.71
C ASN A 4 -53.51 -14.79 -45.97
N GLN A 5 -52.66 -15.61 -46.61
CA GLN A 5 -52.06 -16.78 -45.96
C GLN A 5 -51.18 -16.40 -44.77
N LYS A 6 -50.35 -15.34 -44.90
CA LYS A 6 -49.50 -14.84 -43.80
C LYS A 6 -50.30 -14.28 -42.62
N LEU A 7 -51.47 -13.69 -42.87
CA LEU A 7 -52.35 -13.17 -41.81
C LEU A 7 -53.08 -14.30 -41.06
N PHE A 8 -53.50 -15.35 -41.77
CA PHE A 8 -54.09 -16.54 -41.16
C PHE A 8 -53.06 -17.30 -40.31
N GLU A 9 -51.84 -17.48 -40.82
CA GLU A 9 -50.73 -18.11 -40.10
C GLU A 9 -50.30 -17.33 -38.85
N ARG A 10 -50.33 -15.99 -38.91
CA ARG A 10 -50.07 -15.13 -37.75
C ARG A 10 -51.18 -15.22 -36.69
N ARG A 11 -52.45 -15.32 -37.11
CA ARG A 11 -53.58 -15.53 -36.19
C ARG A 11 -53.51 -16.88 -35.49
N THR A 12 -53.16 -17.95 -36.20
CA THR A 12 -53.02 -19.30 -35.62
C THR A 12 -51.78 -19.40 -34.73
N ALA A 13 -50.67 -18.75 -35.09
CA ALA A 13 -49.50 -18.65 -34.21
C ALA A 13 -49.82 -17.87 -32.93
N TRP A 14 -50.60 -16.80 -33.02
CA TRP A 14 -50.99 -16.00 -31.86
C TRP A 14 -51.93 -16.75 -30.92
N THR A 15 -52.93 -17.48 -31.43
CA THR A 15 -53.79 -18.33 -30.59
C THR A 15 -53.00 -19.47 -29.95
N PHE A 16 -51.99 -20.02 -30.64
CA PHE A 16 -51.07 -21.01 -30.08
C PHE A 16 -50.17 -20.44 -28.98
N ILE A 17 -49.58 -19.25 -29.18
CA ILE A 17 -48.79 -18.55 -28.16
C ILE A 17 -49.64 -18.25 -26.92
N TRP A 18 -50.88 -17.80 -27.11
CA TRP A 18 -51.81 -17.57 -26.00
C TRP A 18 -52.13 -18.86 -25.24
N ALA A 19 -52.36 -19.97 -25.94
CA ALA A 19 -52.57 -21.26 -25.31
C ALA A 19 -51.33 -21.73 -24.51
N LEU A 20 -50.12 -21.51 -25.05
CA LEU A 20 -48.86 -21.81 -24.36
C LEU A 20 -48.64 -20.93 -23.12
N LEU A 21 -48.91 -19.63 -23.22
CA LEU A 21 -48.82 -18.69 -22.10
C LEU A 21 -49.86 -19.03 -21.03
N TRP A 22 -51.09 -19.37 -21.41
CA TRP A 22 -52.14 -19.78 -20.48
C TRP A 22 -51.78 -21.09 -19.77
N LYS A 23 -51.20 -22.04 -20.49
CA LYS A 23 -50.68 -23.29 -19.90
C LYS A 23 -49.54 -23.01 -18.92
N ASN A 24 -48.58 -22.17 -19.29
CA ASN A 24 -47.45 -21.80 -18.42
C ASN A 24 -47.95 -21.01 -17.19
N TRP A 25 -48.94 -20.15 -17.37
CA TRP A 25 -49.60 -19.40 -16.30
C TRP A 25 -50.30 -20.33 -15.30
N LEU A 26 -51.07 -21.30 -15.77
CA LEU A 26 -51.72 -22.31 -14.92
C LEU A 26 -50.70 -23.14 -14.13
N LEU A 27 -49.56 -23.48 -14.74
CA LEU A 27 -48.47 -24.20 -14.07
C LEU A 27 -47.82 -23.33 -12.98
N LYS A 28 -47.64 -22.03 -13.24
CA LYS A 28 -47.08 -21.08 -12.27
C LYS A 28 -48.02 -20.84 -11.07
N MET A 29 -49.33 -20.79 -11.31
CA MET A 29 -50.35 -20.66 -10.25
C MET A 29 -50.48 -21.92 -9.38
N ARG A 30 -50.12 -23.10 -9.89
CA ARG A 30 -50.16 -24.36 -9.12
C ARG A 30 -48.99 -24.49 -8.14
N HIS A 31 -47.88 -23.81 -8.39
CA HIS A 31 -46.70 -23.80 -7.53
C HIS A 31 -46.43 -22.37 -7.02
N PRO A 32 -47.33 -21.80 -6.19
CA PRO A 32 -47.20 -20.41 -5.74
C PRO A 32 -45.91 -20.19 -4.95
N ILE A 33 -45.44 -21.20 -4.22
CA ILE A 33 -44.20 -21.13 -3.43
C ILE A 33 -42.97 -20.87 -4.30
N ALA A 34 -42.85 -21.57 -5.44
CA ALA A 34 -41.75 -21.40 -6.38
C ALA A 34 -41.83 -20.06 -7.13
N SER A 35 -43.03 -19.61 -7.46
CA SER A 35 -43.23 -18.29 -8.08
C SER A 35 -42.94 -17.14 -7.13
N THR A 36 -43.28 -17.28 -5.84
CA THR A 36 -43.01 -16.26 -4.84
C THR A 36 -41.52 -16.19 -4.53
N SER A 37 -40.80 -17.31 -4.47
CA SER A 37 -39.34 -17.30 -4.25
C SER A 37 -38.58 -16.68 -5.42
N GLU A 38 -39.03 -16.87 -6.67
CA GLU A 38 -38.43 -16.24 -7.86
C GLU A 38 -38.47 -14.70 -7.81
N VAL A 39 -39.53 -14.11 -7.25
CA VAL A 39 -39.68 -12.66 -7.11
C VAL A 39 -39.09 -12.14 -5.80
N MET A 40 -39.19 -12.92 -4.72
CA MET A 40 -38.71 -12.53 -3.40
C MET A 40 -37.18 -12.46 -3.35
N VAL A 41 -36.47 -13.38 -4.00
CA VAL A 41 -35.00 -13.41 -4.00
C VAL A 41 -34.38 -12.11 -4.55
N PRO A 42 -34.72 -11.63 -5.77
CA PRO A 42 -34.17 -10.37 -6.26
C PRO A 42 -34.63 -9.17 -5.42
N ALA A 43 -35.85 -9.17 -4.88
CA ALA A 43 -36.34 -8.10 -4.02
C ALA A 43 -35.56 -8.00 -2.69
N VAL A 44 -35.30 -9.12 -2.04
CA VAL A 44 -34.50 -9.19 -0.80
C VAL A 44 -33.06 -8.76 -1.08
N PHE A 45 -32.50 -9.15 -2.21
CA PHE A 45 -31.14 -8.73 -2.59
C PHE A 45 -31.04 -7.21 -2.80
N ILE A 46 -32.02 -6.61 -3.48
CA ILE A 46 -32.09 -5.14 -3.66
C ILE A 46 -32.24 -4.43 -2.30
N LEU A 47 -33.09 -4.94 -1.41
CA LEU A 47 -33.24 -4.38 -0.06
C LEU A 47 -31.93 -4.47 0.74
N LEU A 48 -31.24 -5.61 0.68
CA LEU A 48 -29.97 -5.80 1.37
C LEU A 48 -28.90 -4.84 0.84
N LEU A 49 -28.80 -4.68 -0.48
CA LEU A 49 -27.90 -3.70 -1.09
C LEU A 49 -28.27 -2.26 -0.73
N SER A 50 -29.57 -1.95 -0.62
CA SER A 50 -30.05 -0.63 -0.21
C SER A 50 -29.71 -0.30 1.25
N VAL A 51 -29.87 -1.27 2.15
CA VAL A 51 -29.48 -1.11 3.56
C VAL A 51 -27.97 -0.97 3.68
N MET A 52 -27.20 -1.82 2.99
CA MET A 52 -25.74 -1.71 2.95
C MET A 52 -25.28 -0.35 2.43
N LYS A 53 -25.93 0.18 1.38
CA LYS A 53 -25.66 1.53 0.86
C LYS A 53 -25.99 2.63 1.88
N GLY A 54 -27.02 2.45 2.71
CA GLY A 54 -27.34 3.39 3.78
C GLY A 54 -26.35 3.38 4.94
N LEU A 55 -25.63 2.27 5.14
CA LEU A 55 -24.57 2.15 6.15
C LEU A 55 -23.22 2.72 5.68
N THR A 56 -23.03 2.90 4.38
CA THR A 56 -21.84 3.55 3.82
C THR A 56 -22.05 5.05 3.73
N ILE A 57 -21.24 5.83 4.46
CA ILE A 57 -21.21 7.28 4.31
C ILE A 57 -20.63 7.64 2.94
N THR A 58 -21.36 8.41 2.15
CA THR A 58 -20.84 8.98 0.91
C THR A 58 -20.22 10.32 1.24
N VAL A 59 -18.89 10.36 1.30
CA VAL A 59 -18.14 11.60 1.47
C VAL A 59 -18.04 12.35 0.14
N ASN A 60 -18.41 13.62 0.13
CA ASN A 60 -18.25 14.47 -1.03
C ASN A 60 -16.81 14.99 -1.07
N VAL A 61 -16.00 14.44 -1.97
CA VAL A 61 -14.60 14.86 -2.14
C VAL A 61 -14.56 16.09 -3.05
N SER A 62 -13.96 17.17 -2.56
CA SER A 62 -13.80 18.41 -3.33
C SER A 62 -12.88 18.19 -4.54
N SER A 63 -13.10 18.94 -5.63
CA SER A 63 -12.27 18.86 -6.83
C SER A 63 -10.83 19.27 -6.52
N GLY A 64 -9.88 18.35 -6.68
CA GLY A 64 -8.46 18.59 -6.39
C GLY A 64 -7.76 17.35 -5.85
N TRP A 65 -6.72 17.55 -5.04
CA TRP A 65 -6.03 16.49 -4.31
C TRP A 65 -6.72 16.31 -2.96
N GLY A 66 -7.62 15.33 -2.87
CA GLY A 66 -8.42 15.11 -1.66
C GLY A 66 -8.51 13.63 -1.31
N ASP A 67 -8.91 13.36 -0.07
CA ASP A 67 -9.13 12.01 0.44
C ASP A 67 -10.57 11.84 0.94
N THR A 68 -10.97 10.59 1.10
CA THR A 68 -12.23 10.18 1.71
C THR A 68 -12.25 10.30 3.23
N ASP A 69 -11.11 10.67 3.84
CA ASP A 69 -11.03 11.00 5.27
C ASP A 69 -11.94 12.19 5.59
N THR A 70 -12.70 12.08 6.69
CA THR A 70 -13.66 13.10 7.10
C THR A 70 -12.94 14.38 7.53
N SER A 71 -13.46 15.52 7.07
CA SER A 71 -12.97 16.82 7.51
C SER A 71 -13.29 17.03 9.01
N PRO A 72 -12.46 17.75 9.79
CA PRO A 72 -12.73 18.04 11.21
C PRO A 72 -14.05 18.78 11.49
N SER A 73 -14.70 19.28 10.43
CA SER A 73 -15.89 20.12 10.49
C SER A 73 -17.16 19.43 10.00
N ASP A 74 -17.07 18.35 9.21
CA ASP A 74 -18.24 17.65 8.67
C ASP A 74 -17.88 16.25 8.15
N ASP A 75 -18.59 15.23 8.63
CA ASP A 75 -18.42 13.82 8.23
C ASP A 75 -18.93 13.53 6.81
N THR A 76 -19.60 14.49 6.17
CA THR A 76 -20.09 14.37 4.79
C THR A 76 -19.15 15.00 3.76
N ILE A 77 -18.10 15.70 4.19
CA ILE A 77 -17.14 16.40 3.33
C ILE A 77 -15.77 15.75 3.46
N GLY A 78 -15.22 15.29 2.33
CA GLY A 78 -13.85 14.76 2.26
C GLY A 78 -12.81 15.86 2.40
N THR A 79 -11.65 15.51 2.93
CA THR A 79 -10.51 16.44 3.05
C THR A 79 -9.93 16.83 1.70
N SER A 80 -9.49 18.08 1.56
CA SER A 80 -8.75 18.57 0.39
C SER A 80 -7.40 19.12 0.84
N TYR A 81 -6.34 18.75 0.14
CA TYR A 81 -4.95 19.07 0.45
C TYR A 81 -4.29 19.80 -0.73
N ASN A 82 -3.22 20.53 -0.44
CA ASN A 82 -2.33 21.03 -1.48
C ASN A 82 -1.40 19.88 -1.96
N LEU A 83 -1.07 19.85 -3.25
CA LEU A 83 -0.18 18.86 -3.87
C LEU A 83 1.18 18.77 -3.15
N PHE A 84 1.70 19.90 -2.66
CA PHE A 84 3.00 20.00 -1.98
C PHE A 84 2.88 20.14 -0.46
N GLN A 85 1.73 19.79 0.12
CA GLN A 85 1.60 19.79 1.57
C GLN A 85 2.55 18.76 2.16
N THR A 86 3.47 19.22 3.03
CA THR A 86 4.52 18.41 3.64
C THR A 86 4.01 17.46 4.72
N THR A 87 2.80 17.66 5.20
CA THR A 87 2.17 16.87 6.26
C THR A 87 1.10 15.97 5.69
N GLY A 88 1.40 14.68 5.55
CA GLY A 88 0.35 13.70 5.28
C GLY A 88 0.76 12.25 5.16
N GLN A 89 2.05 11.92 5.30
CA GLN A 89 2.47 10.54 5.49
C GLN A 89 3.66 10.44 6.46
N THR A 90 3.54 9.57 7.45
CA THR A 90 4.63 9.21 8.36
C THR A 90 5.06 7.78 8.05
N ILE A 91 6.30 7.60 7.63
CA ILE A 91 6.89 6.29 7.41
C ILE A 91 7.78 5.99 8.63
N GLY A 92 7.56 4.87 9.33
CA GLY A 92 8.21 4.60 10.62
C GLY A 92 9.75 4.49 10.60
N TRP A 93 10.37 4.49 9.43
CA TRP A 93 11.83 4.50 9.24
C TRP A 93 12.35 5.85 8.69
N VAL A 94 11.49 6.86 8.58
CA VAL A 94 11.84 8.22 8.13
C VAL A 94 11.36 9.20 9.19
N ASP A 95 12.29 9.83 9.90
CA ASP A 95 12.01 10.77 11.01
C ASP A 95 11.50 12.15 10.55
N THR A 96 10.98 12.26 9.32
CA THR A 96 10.49 13.52 8.74
C THR A 96 9.12 13.32 8.12
N ASP A 97 8.21 14.28 8.35
CA ASP A 97 6.90 14.30 7.69
C ASP A 97 7.07 14.33 6.16
N LEU A 98 6.47 13.35 5.48
CA LEU A 98 6.52 13.26 4.04
C LEU A 98 5.25 13.84 3.40
N PRO A 99 5.40 14.43 2.19
CA PRO A 99 4.25 14.89 1.43
C PRO A 99 3.35 13.72 1.01
N LYS A 100 2.03 13.87 1.15
CA LYS A 100 1.04 12.82 0.88
C LYS A 100 0.95 12.43 -0.60
N PHE A 101 1.12 13.39 -1.52
CA PHE A 101 0.87 13.21 -2.96
C PHE A 101 2.10 13.44 -3.84
N ALA A 102 3.05 14.27 -3.42
CA ALA A 102 4.26 14.59 -4.17
C ALA A 102 5.50 13.92 -3.56
N LEU A 103 5.51 12.58 -3.52
CA LEU A 103 6.67 11.82 -3.09
C LEU A 103 7.79 11.96 -4.13
N HIS A 104 8.93 12.52 -3.73
CA HIS A 104 10.15 12.51 -4.54
C HIS A 104 10.91 11.21 -4.28
N GLU A 105 11.30 10.49 -5.34
CA GLU A 105 12.05 9.24 -5.21
C GLU A 105 13.36 9.44 -4.42
N THR A 106 13.71 8.43 -3.64
CA THR A 106 14.75 8.40 -2.60
C THR A 106 16.19 8.40 -3.13
N SER A 107 16.41 8.64 -4.42
CA SER A 107 17.74 8.44 -5.01
C SER A 107 18.79 9.43 -4.48
N MET A 108 18.41 10.65 -4.09
CA MET A 108 19.35 11.63 -3.51
C MET A 108 19.06 11.96 -2.04
N THR A 109 17.78 12.17 -1.70
CA THR A 109 17.37 12.45 -0.31
C THR A 109 17.44 11.20 0.58
N GLY A 110 17.19 10.02 0.04
CA GLY A 110 17.30 8.75 0.78
C GLY A 110 18.73 8.35 1.11
N ILE A 111 19.71 8.80 0.32
CA ILE A 111 21.14 8.62 0.66
C ILE A 111 21.50 9.48 1.88
N LEU A 112 21.00 10.72 1.94
CA LEU A 112 21.23 11.60 3.09
C LEU A 112 20.51 11.08 4.35
N SER A 113 19.32 10.50 4.21
CA SER A 113 18.59 9.93 5.35
C SER A 113 19.27 8.72 5.97
N LEU A 114 20.05 7.94 5.20
CA LEU A 114 20.87 6.86 5.76
C LEU A 114 21.98 7.37 6.68
N GLY A 115 22.52 8.55 6.41
CA GLY A 115 23.46 9.23 7.31
C GLY A 115 22.78 9.59 8.64
N LEU A 116 21.55 10.10 8.59
CA LEU A 116 20.74 10.38 9.78
C LEU A 116 20.44 9.10 10.58
N GLN A 117 20.02 8.04 9.88
CA GLN A 117 19.71 6.75 10.50
C GLN A 117 20.93 6.12 11.17
N SER A 118 22.13 6.28 10.59
CA SER A 118 23.37 5.80 11.21
C SER A 118 23.66 6.44 12.57
N ILE A 119 23.24 7.70 12.75
CA ILE A 119 23.36 8.42 14.02
C ILE A 119 22.24 7.98 14.97
N ASN A 120 21.01 7.87 14.50
CA ASN A 120 19.91 7.43 15.38
C ASN A 120 20.13 6.00 15.92
N ASP A 121 20.69 5.10 15.10
CA ASP A 121 21.05 3.72 15.48
C ASP A 121 22.40 3.62 16.21
N ALA A 122 23.06 4.73 16.51
CA ALA A 122 24.35 4.71 17.18
C ALA A 122 24.22 4.23 18.63
N ILE A 123 25.08 3.29 18.99
CA ILE A 123 24.96 2.49 20.21
C ILE A 123 25.30 3.32 21.46
N ARG A 124 26.10 4.40 21.33
CA ARG A 124 26.65 5.17 22.47
C ARG A 124 26.87 6.66 22.17
N LEU A 125 25.86 7.35 21.66
CA LEU A 125 25.91 8.81 21.42
C LEU A 125 25.89 9.65 22.69
N GLU A 126 25.32 9.12 23.77
CA GLU A 126 25.16 9.80 25.06
C GLU A 126 26.46 9.90 25.89
N GLU A 127 27.49 9.13 25.54
CA GLU A 127 28.82 9.21 26.15
C GLU A 127 29.69 10.32 25.52
N LEU A 128 29.23 10.99 24.47
CA LEU A 128 29.96 12.04 23.76
C LEU A 128 29.67 13.44 24.32
N SER A 129 30.69 14.29 24.34
CA SER A 129 30.50 15.72 24.60
C SER A 129 29.66 16.37 23.49
N THR A 130 28.93 17.45 23.81
CA THR A 130 28.05 18.13 22.84
C THR A 130 28.80 18.66 21.61
N ALA A 131 30.07 19.06 21.77
CA ALA A 131 30.93 19.49 20.67
C ALA A 131 31.39 18.33 19.78
N ASP A 132 31.74 17.19 20.39
CA ASP A 132 32.17 15.99 19.67
C ASP A 132 30.99 15.32 18.93
N GLN A 133 29.79 15.39 19.51
CA GLN A 133 28.55 14.91 18.87
C GLN A 133 28.19 15.75 17.64
N ALA A 134 28.36 17.08 17.70
CA ALA A 134 28.13 17.96 16.56
C ALA A 134 29.17 17.70 15.44
N ALA A 135 30.45 17.53 15.79
CA ALA A 135 31.50 17.18 14.83
C ALA A 135 31.25 15.80 14.20
N CYS A 136 30.73 14.86 14.99
CA CYS A 136 30.39 13.51 14.55
C CYS A 136 29.23 13.50 13.55
N SER A 137 28.11 14.12 13.93
CA SER A 137 26.90 14.19 13.13
C SER A 137 27.14 14.94 11.82
N THR A 138 27.84 16.07 11.88
CA THR A 138 28.20 16.84 10.68
C THR A 138 29.18 16.05 9.80
N GLY A 139 30.13 15.34 10.40
CA GLY A 139 31.10 14.50 9.69
C GLY A 139 30.45 13.35 8.90
N VAL A 140 29.44 12.70 9.48
CA VAL A 140 28.75 11.56 8.87
C VAL A 140 27.65 12.04 7.91
N ILE A 141 26.82 13.02 8.29
CA ILE A 141 25.71 13.54 7.47
C ILE A 141 26.22 14.36 6.29
N ALA A 142 27.10 15.35 6.55
CA ALA A 142 27.48 16.32 5.53
C ALA A 142 28.69 15.88 4.69
N SER A 143 29.68 15.19 5.31
CA SER A 143 30.89 14.75 4.62
C SER A 143 30.97 13.24 4.31
N GLY A 144 29.97 12.44 4.71
CA GLY A 144 29.89 11.02 4.36
C GLY A 144 31.06 10.17 4.87
N LEU A 145 31.64 10.53 6.02
CA LEU A 145 32.78 9.83 6.61
C LEU A 145 32.33 8.52 7.28
N VAL A 146 32.39 7.41 6.54
CA VAL A 146 31.84 6.09 6.94
C VAL A 146 32.89 4.98 7.02
N ASP A 147 34.16 5.27 6.76
CA ASP A 147 35.18 4.23 6.69
C ASP A 147 35.85 3.95 8.05
N SER A 148 36.02 2.67 8.37
CA SER A 148 36.65 2.20 9.61
C SER A 148 38.17 2.14 9.51
N ASN A 149 38.73 2.21 8.29
CA ASN A 149 40.16 2.19 8.09
C ASN A 149 40.80 3.53 8.46
N THR A 150 41.80 3.48 9.36
CA THR A 150 42.47 4.67 9.89
C THR A 150 43.31 5.44 8.87
N SER A 151 43.63 4.81 7.73
CA SER A 151 44.40 5.40 6.62
C SER A 151 43.54 5.98 5.50
N SER A 152 42.22 5.82 5.55
CA SER A 152 41.31 6.30 4.50
C SER A 152 41.01 7.80 4.64
N THR A 153 40.80 8.49 3.51
CA THR A 153 40.35 9.89 3.49
C THR A 153 38.93 10.04 4.05
N TYR A 154 38.11 8.99 3.95
CA TYR A 154 36.71 8.95 4.40
C TYR A 154 36.54 8.36 5.80
N ARG A 155 37.59 8.44 6.62
CA ARG A 155 37.63 7.85 7.95
C ARG A 155 36.59 8.51 8.87
N VAL A 156 35.83 7.68 9.57
CA VAL A 156 34.96 8.10 10.68
C VAL A 156 35.76 8.98 11.66
N PRO A 157 35.28 10.16 12.07
CA PRO A 157 35.98 11.02 13.02
C PRO A 157 36.35 10.23 14.29
N LYS A 158 37.55 10.48 14.86
CA LYS A 158 38.05 9.74 16.03
C LYS A 158 37.06 9.75 17.20
N ALA A 159 36.30 10.84 17.35
CA ALA A 159 35.27 11.00 18.35
C ALA A 159 34.10 10.00 18.21
N CYS A 160 33.80 9.54 16.98
CA CYS A 160 32.70 8.63 16.67
C CYS A 160 33.12 7.16 16.57
N ALA A 161 34.43 6.89 16.61
CA ALA A 161 34.97 5.56 16.39
C ALA A 161 34.40 4.59 17.45
N GLU A 162 33.85 3.47 16.99
CA GLU A 162 33.22 2.42 17.83
C GLU A 162 31.93 2.84 18.57
N LYS A 163 31.43 4.06 18.32
CA LYS A 163 30.19 4.57 18.93
C LYS A 163 29.02 4.64 17.94
N VAL A 164 29.34 4.79 16.65
CA VAL A 164 28.40 4.87 15.52
C VAL A 164 28.64 3.69 14.59
N SER A 165 27.56 3.06 14.10
CA SER A 165 27.62 2.03 13.06
C SER A 165 27.33 2.66 11.69
N PRO A 166 28.35 2.98 10.88
CA PRO A 166 28.12 3.66 9.61
C PRO A 166 27.46 2.74 8.58
N TYR A 167 26.41 3.22 7.93
CA TYR A 167 25.79 2.53 6.79
C TYR A 167 26.58 2.82 5.51
N LYS A 168 26.95 1.76 4.77
CA LYS A 168 27.63 1.86 3.46
C LYS A 168 26.72 1.30 2.37
N ILE A 169 26.47 2.09 1.34
CA ILE A 169 25.80 1.61 0.11
C ILE A 169 26.88 1.21 -0.88
N ALA A 170 26.91 -0.07 -1.26
CA ALA A 170 27.77 -0.56 -2.32
C ALA A 170 26.93 -0.77 -3.58
N ILE A 171 27.17 0.03 -4.63
CA ILE A 171 26.59 -0.21 -5.95
C ILE A 171 27.53 -1.19 -6.67
N ALA A 172 27.13 -2.45 -6.74
CA ALA A 172 27.87 -3.47 -7.46
C ALA A 172 27.26 -3.65 -8.86
N PRO A 173 28.07 -3.72 -9.94
CA PRO A 173 27.56 -4.10 -11.24
C PRO A 173 27.02 -5.53 -11.18
N ASP A 174 25.87 -5.79 -11.81
CA ASP A 174 25.30 -7.14 -11.88
C ASP A 174 26.13 -7.98 -12.85
N ASN A 175 27.03 -8.80 -12.31
CA ASN A 175 27.81 -9.76 -13.04
C ASN A 175 27.91 -11.06 -12.26
N THR A 176 28.35 -12.13 -12.93
CA THR A 176 28.41 -13.47 -12.32
C THR A 176 29.35 -13.54 -11.11
N PHE A 177 30.35 -12.65 -11.03
CA PHE A 177 31.27 -12.56 -9.89
C PHE A 177 30.61 -11.92 -8.66
N THR A 178 29.98 -10.75 -8.81
CA THR A 178 29.31 -10.03 -7.71
C THR A 178 28.15 -10.83 -7.14
N ARG A 179 27.39 -11.54 -7.99
CA ARG A 179 26.33 -12.44 -7.55
C ARG A 179 26.83 -13.59 -6.68
N LYS A 180 27.93 -14.25 -7.08
CA LYS A 180 28.56 -15.33 -6.29
C LYS A 180 29.17 -14.82 -4.98
N TYR A 181 29.79 -13.63 -5.02
CA TYR A 181 30.39 -13.00 -3.86
C TYR A 181 29.33 -12.64 -2.81
N LEU A 182 28.24 -11.99 -3.21
CA LEU A 182 27.14 -11.61 -2.31
C LEU A 182 26.45 -12.83 -1.70
N LEU A 183 26.17 -13.87 -2.50
CA LEU A 183 25.59 -15.11 -1.99
C LEU A 183 26.49 -15.79 -0.95
N LYS A 184 27.81 -15.77 -1.16
CA LYS A 184 28.78 -16.33 -0.20
C LYS A 184 28.83 -15.51 1.09
N GLN A 185 28.79 -14.18 1.00
CA GLN A 185 28.78 -13.29 2.16
C GLN A 185 27.48 -13.45 2.97
N TRP A 186 26.33 -13.53 2.30
CA TRP A 186 25.04 -13.82 2.93
C TRP A 186 25.06 -15.16 3.67
N LYS A 187 25.55 -16.25 3.03
CA LYS A 187 25.68 -17.55 3.70
C LYS A 187 26.59 -17.54 4.94
N LYS A 188 27.57 -16.63 4.98
CA LYS A 188 28.51 -16.52 6.11
C LYS A 188 27.93 -15.73 7.28
N ASN A 189 27.07 -14.75 6.99
CA ASN A 189 26.46 -13.86 7.99
C ASN A 189 25.08 -14.36 8.48
N VAL A 190 24.46 -15.30 7.77
CA VAL A 190 23.29 -16.03 8.27
C VAL A 190 23.78 -17.14 9.19
N VAL A 191 23.65 -16.93 10.51
CA VAL A 191 23.76 -18.01 11.49
C VAL A 191 22.80 -19.12 11.05
N PRO A 192 23.26 -20.35 10.76
CA PRO A 192 22.36 -21.42 10.40
C PRO A 192 21.39 -21.63 11.57
N ALA A 193 20.08 -21.65 11.27
CA ALA A 193 18.99 -21.75 12.25
C ALA A 193 19.10 -22.94 13.23
N HIS A 194 20.05 -23.84 13.03
CA HIS A 194 20.37 -24.97 13.90
C HIS A 194 21.26 -24.60 15.12
N GLU A 195 21.87 -23.40 15.16
CA GLU A 195 22.70 -22.95 16.29
C GLU A 195 21.96 -22.07 17.31
N PHE A 196 20.83 -21.45 16.95
CA PHE A 196 20.03 -20.65 17.88
C PHE A 196 19.38 -21.46 19.01
N GLY A 197 19.22 -22.78 18.85
CA GLY A 197 18.67 -23.66 19.87
C GLY A 197 19.64 -24.07 20.99
N LYS A 198 20.92 -23.68 20.93
CA LYS A 198 21.95 -24.04 21.93
C LYS A 198 22.37 -22.91 22.87
N LEU A 199 21.85 -21.70 22.70
CA LEU A 199 22.12 -20.55 23.58
C LEU A 199 20.94 -20.18 24.50
N VAL A 200 19.93 -21.06 24.58
CA VAL A 200 18.90 -21.04 25.63
C VAL A 200 18.97 -22.35 26.41
N LYS A 201 20.04 -22.50 27.20
CA LYS A 201 20.05 -23.32 28.41
C LYS A 201 21.18 -22.88 29.34
#